data_AF-A0A370CG00-F1
#
_entry.id   AF-A0A370CG00-F1
#
_cell.length_a   1.000
_cell.length_b   1.000
_cell.length_c   1.000
_cell.angle_alpha   90.00
_cell.angle_beta   90.00
_cell.angle_gamma   90.00
#
_symmetry.space_group_name_H-M   'P 1'
#
loop_
_entity.id
_entity.type
_entity.pdbx_description
1 polymer ?
#
loop_
_entity_poly.entity_id
_entity_poly.type
_entity_poly.pdbx_seq_one_letter_code
_entity_poly.pdbx_strand_id
1 'polypeptide(L)'
;MPQASLLILATAAAMEVDQGVMQVQAAKAQENQLDLQAKANEVKYQQDMLSHMNNLDHVLQTQTVEMSTRGVAFSSPSFNAVQRHTENIAAKQKKSLDLSKSLFDNQIAIEKSNVKNTLYAQLFGDVAKLGLSFAQLAE
;
A
#
# COMPACT_ATOMS: atom_id res chain seq x y z
N MET A 1 -56.56 -35.00 -7.00
CA MET A 1 -56.98 -33.81 -7.77
C MET A 1 -55.91 -33.52 -8.82
N PRO A 2 -56.30 -33.05 -10.02
CA PRO A 2 -55.41 -32.73 -11.13
C PRO A 2 -54.76 -31.33 -11.01
N GLN A 3 -53.87 -31.08 -11.97
CA GLN A 3 -52.87 -30.01 -12.15
C GLN A 3 -53.38 -28.55 -12.13
N ALA A 4 -52.56 -27.61 -11.67
CA ALA A 4 -51.74 -26.74 -12.54
C ALA A 4 -51.14 -25.51 -11.80
N SER A 5 -49.85 -25.30 -12.05
CA SER A 5 -49.19 -23.99 -12.20
C SER A 5 -48.97 -23.10 -10.98
N LEU A 6 -47.75 -23.17 -10.43
CA LEU A 6 -46.80 -22.04 -10.44
C LEU A 6 -45.42 -22.55 -10.02
N LEU A 7 -44.79 -23.25 -10.97
CA LEU A 7 -43.34 -23.40 -11.03
C LEU A 7 -42.77 -22.02 -11.36
N ILE A 8 -42.57 -21.17 -10.35
CA ILE A 8 -41.80 -19.94 -10.54
C ILE A 8 -40.33 -20.33 -10.50
N LEU A 9 -39.73 -20.26 -11.68
CA LEU A 9 -38.33 -20.40 -12.00
C LEU A 9 -37.50 -19.34 -11.23
N ALA A 10 -37.15 -19.61 -9.97
CA ALA A 10 -36.43 -18.68 -9.09
C ALA A 10 -34.99 -19.11 -8.78
N THR A 11 -34.45 -20.13 -9.46
CA THR A 11 -33.24 -20.83 -8.98
C THR A 11 -31.98 -20.67 -9.83
N ALA A 12 -31.91 -19.74 -10.78
CA ALA A 12 -30.65 -19.43 -11.47
C ALA A 12 -30.08 -18.06 -11.04
N ALA A 13 -30.91 -17.01 -11.00
CA ALA A 13 -30.45 -15.67 -10.66
C ALA A 13 -30.01 -15.51 -9.19
N ALA A 14 -30.62 -16.25 -8.25
CA ALA A 14 -30.31 -16.10 -6.82
C ALA A 14 -28.93 -16.69 -6.43
N MET A 15 -28.46 -17.75 -7.10
CA MET A 15 -27.14 -18.35 -6.81
C MET A 15 -25.99 -17.52 -7.40
N GLU A 16 -26.23 -16.84 -8.53
CA GLU A 16 -25.22 -16.01 -9.20
C GLU A 16 -25.11 -14.60 -8.60
N VAL A 17 -26.22 -14.02 -8.10
CA VAL A 17 -26.17 -12.79 -7.29
C VAL A 17 -25.35 -13.00 -6.02
N ASP A 18 -25.45 -14.18 -5.39
CA ASP A 18 -24.67 -14.52 -4.20
C ASP A 18 -23.16 -14.66 -4.52
N GLN A 19 -22.81 -15.21 -5.69
CA GLN A 19 -21.42 -15.29 -6.15
C GLN A 19 -20.82 -13.91 -6.46
N GLY A 20 -21.56 -13.02 -7.13
CA GLY A 20 -21.11 -11.65 -7.38
C GLY A 20 -20.90 -10.85 -6.08
N VAL A 21 -21.80 -11.01 -5.10
CA VAL A 21 -21.67 -10.38 -3.78
C VAL A 21 -20.45 -10.90 -3.02
N MET A 22 -20.17 -12.21 -3.08
CA MET A 22 -18.96 -12.79 -2.49
C MET A 22 -17.68 -12.30 -3.16
N GLN A 23 -17.64 -12.19 -4.50
CA GLN A 23 -16.48 -11.67 -5.23
C GLN A 23 -16.18 -10.21 -4.87
N VAL A 24 -17.21 -9.36 -4.77
CA VAL A 24 -17.08 -7.96 -4.33
C VAL A 24 -16.59 -7.88 -2.88
N GLN A 25 -17.11 -8.71 -1.97
CA GLN A 25 -16.62 -8.76 -0.58
C GLN A 25 -15.17 -9.23 -0.49
N ALA A 26 -14.78 -10.24 -1.28
CA ALA A 26 -13.40 -10.73 -1.32
C ALA A 26 -12.43 -9.67 -1.85
N ALA A 27 -12.78 -8.96 -2.93
CA ALA A 27 -12.00 -7.85 -3.46
C ALA A 27 -11.85 -6.72 -2.44
N LYS A 28 -12.94 -6.37 -1.73
CA LYS A 28 -12.91 -5.36 -0.66
C LYS A 28 -12.03 -5.78 0.52
N ALA A 29 -12.04 -7.06 0.88
CA ALA A 29 -11.15 -7.59 1.92
C ALA A 29 -9.67 -7.52 1.50
N GLN A 30 -9.37 -7.82 0.23
CA GLN A 30 -8.01 -7.67 -0.33
C GLN A 30 -7.57 -6.20 -0.38
N GLU A 31 -8.43 -5.28 -0.80
CA GLU A 31 -8.12 -3.84 -0.77
C GLU A 31 -7.84 -3.35 0.67
N ASN A 32 -8.65 -3.77 1.64
CA ASN A 32 -8.42 -3.44 3.06
C ASN A 32 -7.09 -4.00 3.59
N GLN A 33 -6.70 -5.21 3.15
CA GLN A 33 -5.41 -5.78 3.51
C GLN A 33 -4.25 -4.96 2.94
N LEU A 34 -4.35 -4.52 1.69
CA LEU A 34 -3.38 -3.62 1.06
C LEU A 34 -3.33 -2.25 1.78
N ASP A 35 -4.46 -1.73 2.24
CA ASP A 35 -4.51 -0.50 3.06
C ASP A 35 -3.81 -0.67 4.40
N LEU A 36 -3.98 -1.81 5.07
CA LEU A 36 -3.27 -2.10 6.32
C LEU A 36 -1.77 -2.24 6.09
N GLN A 37 -1.34 -2.86 4.98
CA GLN A 37 0.07 -2.92 4.59
C GLN A 37 0.65 -1.53 4.31
N ALA A 38 -0.10 -0.67 3.60
CA ALA A 38 0.30 0.72 3.37
C ALA A 38 0.51 1.47 4.70
N LYS A 39 -0.43 1.35 5.64
CA LYS A 39 -0.32 1.97 6.97
C LYS A 39 0.86 1.43 7.78
N ALA A 40 1.09 0.12 7.75
CA ALA A 40 2.24 -0.47 8.44
C ALA A 40 3.56 0.05 7.86
N ASN A 41 3.65 0.19 6.53
CA ASN A 41 4.83 0.74 5.89
C ASN A 41 5.02 2.23 6.16
N GLU A 42 3.93 3.02 6.22
CA GLU A 42 3.98 4.42 6.62
C GLU A 42 4.55 4.57 8.04
N VAL A 43 4.06 3.77 8.98
CA VAL A 43 4.56 3.77 10.37
C VAL A 43 6.04 3.37 10.40
N LYS A 44 6.43 2.35 9.65
CA LYS A 44 7.84 1.92 9.55
C LYS A 44 8.72 3.03 8.99
N TYR A 45 8.31 3.68 7.90
CA TYR A 45 9.02 4.83 7.33
C TYR A 45 9.19 5.97 8.35
N GLN A 46 8.13 6.28 9.11
CA GLN A 46 8.19 7.30 10.16
C GLN A 46 9.15 6.90 11.29
N GLN A 47 9.15 5.64 11.71
CA GLN A 47 10.09 5.12 12.70
C GLN A 47 11.54 5.18 12.22
N ASP A 48 11.80 4.77 10.97
CA ASP A 48 13.13 4.82 10.38
C ASP A 48 13.63 6.27 10.26
N MET A 49 12.76 7.19 9.83
CA MET A 49 13.08 8.62 9.78
C MET A 49 13.44 9.19 11.17
N LEU A 50 12.64 8.89 12.19
CA LEU A 50 12.90 9.34 13.57
C LEU A 50 14.21 8.76 14.11
N SER A 51 14.47 7.47 13.86
CA SER A 51 15.73 6.82 14.23
C SER A 51 16.93 7.51 13.59
N HIS A 52 16.84 7.85 12.30
CA HIS A 52 17.90 8.60 11.61
C HIS A 52 18.11 10.00 12.19
N MET A 53 17.04 10.74 12.53
CA MET A 53 17.15 12.06 13.15
C MET A 53 17.81 12.00 14.53
N ASN A 54 17.41 11.05 15.38
CA ASN A 54 18.00 10.87 16.70
C ASN A 54 19.48 10.48 16.62
N ASN A 55 19.85 9.60 15.68
CA ASN A 55 21.24 9.21 15.46
C ASN A 55 22.08 10.40 14.99
N LEU A 56 21.55 11.25 14.10
CA LEU A 56 22.26 12.44 13.65
C LEU A 56 22.50 13.42 14.80
N ASP A 57 21.50 13.68 15.64
CA ASP A 57 21.66 14.57 16.79
C ASP A 57 22.70 14.02 17.77
N HIS A 58 22.68 12.72 18.06
CA HIS A 58 23.66 12.07 18.91
C HIS A 58 25.09 12.17 18.34
N VAL A 59 25.27 11.95 17.03
CA VAL A 59 26.57 12.07 16.36
C VAL A 59 27.07 13.51 16.43
N LEU A 60 26.23 14.49 16.14
CA LEU A 60 26.60 15.91 16.20
C LEU A 60 26.95 16.34 17.63
N GLN A 61 26.19 15.91 18.63
CA GLN A 61 26.50 16.17 20.04
C GLN A 61 27.82 15.53 20.46
N THR A 62 28.08 14.28 20.06
CA THR A 62 29.34 13.60 20.35
C THR A 62 30.53 14.32 19.71
N GLN A 63 30.40 14.71 18.44
CA GLN A 63 31.42 15.49 17.71
C GLN A 63 31.66 16.85 18.37
N THR A 64 30.59 17.50 18.86
CA THR A 64 30.65 18.76 19.62
C THR A 64 31.48 18.60 20.89
N VAL A 65 31.19 17.58 21.71
CA VAL A 65 31.92 17.31 22.94
C VAL A 65 33.40 16.98 22.65
N GLU A 66 33.68 16.14 21.64
CA GLU A 66 35.04 15.77 21.27
C GLU A 66 35.87 16.98 20.78
N MET A 67 35.27 17.84 19.96
CA MET A 67 35.95 19.03 19.44
C MET A 67 36.17 20.07 20.52
N SER A 68 35.21 20.22 21.44
CA SER A 68 35.34 21.08 22.62
C SER A 68 36.48 20.62 23.54
N THR A 69 36.62 19.32 23.79
CA THR A 69 37.72 18.78 24.63
C THR A 69 39.09 18.94 23.98
N ARG A 70 39.14 19.00 22.64
CA ARG A 70 40.35 19.31 21.87
C ARG A 70 40.66 20.81 21.76
N GLY A 71 39.87 21.67 22.40
CA GLY A 71 40.05 23.13 22.36
C GLY A 71 39.70 23.76 21.01
N VAL A 72 39.01 23.03 20.13
CA VAL A 72 38.57 23.53 18.82
C VAL A 72 37.27 24.29 19.00
N ALA A 73 37.26 25.57 18.63
CA ALA A 73 36.05 26.38 18.66
C ALA A 73 34.97 25.80 17.72
N PHE A 74 33.71 25.84 18.14
CA PHE A 74 32.55 25.42 17.32
C PHE A 74 32.42 26.23 16.03
N SER A 75 32.94 27.45 16.00
CA SER A 75 32.99 28.30 14.80
C SER A 75 34.14 27.94 13.85
N SER A 76 34.99 26.97 14.20
CA SER A 76 36.14 26.63 13.38
C SER A 76 35.73 26.06 12.01
N PRO A 77 36.50 26.33 10.95
CA PRO A 77 36.27 25.76 9.63
C PRO A 77 36.27 24.21 9.64
N SER A 78 37.11 23.60 10.47
CA SER A 78 37.19 22.14 10.63
C SER A 78 35.92 21.56 11.26
N PHE A 79 35.36 22.21 12.29
CA PHE A 79 34.08 21.81 12.88
C PHE A 79 32.93 21.89 11.88
N ASN A 80 32.82 23.04 11.20
CA ASN A 80 31.79 23.24 10.19
C ASN A 80 31.88 22.24 9.03
N ALA A 81 33.08 21.85 8.61
CA ALA A 81 33.28 20.85 7.56
C ALA A 81 32.78 19.46 7.99
N VAL A 82 33.09 19.05 9.23
CA VAL A 82 32.64 17.76 9.78
C VAL A 82 31.12 17.75 9.95
N GLN A 83 30.53 18.81 10.52
CA GLN A 83 29.09 18.94 10.68
C GLN A 83 28.36 18.86 9.33
N ARG A 84 28.80 19.63 8.32
CA ARG A 84 28.23 19.58 6.96
C ARG A 84 28.39 18.22 6.30
N HIS A 85 29.47 17.50 6.58
CA HIS A 85 29.67 16.15 6.05
C HIS A 85 28.65 15.17 6.65
N THR A 86 28.47 15.21 7.98
CA THR A 86 27.45 14.44 8.70
C THR A 86 26.05 14.73 8.17
N GLU A 87 25.69 16.01 8.03
CA GLU A 87 24.40 16.46 7.48
C GLU A 87 24.18 15.96 6.04
N ASN A 88 25.21 15.99 5.19
CA ASN A 88 25.12 15.49 3.81
C ASN A 88 24.92 13.97 3.74
N ILE A 89 25.56 13.20 4.63
CA ILE A 89 25.33 11.74 4.71
C ILE A 89 23.88 11.47 5.10
N ALA A 90 23.36 12.17 6.10
CA ALA A 90 21.97 12.02 6.50
C ALA A 90 20.98 12.45 5.41
N ALA A 91 21.27 13.53 4.67
CA ALA A 91 20.45 13.93 3.52
C ALA A 91 20.38 12.84 2.44
N LYS A 92 21.48 12.13 2.18
CA LYS A 92 21.49 10.98 1.26
C LYS A 92 20.65 9.81 1.80
N GLN A 93 20.77 9.49 3.09
CA GLN A 93 19.97 8.44 3.72
C GLN A 93 18.48 8.77 3.69
N LYS A 94 18.10 10.00 4.00
CA LYS A 94 16.72 10.49 3.89
C LYS A 94 16.16 10.30 2.47
N LYS A 95 16.91 10.73 1.46
CA LYS A 95 16.50 10.54 0.05
C LYS A 95 16.31 9.06 -0.31
N SER A 96 17.15 8.17 0.24
CA SER A 96 17.00 6.73 0.05
C SER A 96 15.73 6.18 0.70
N LEU A 97 15.39 6.64 1.91
CA LEU A 97 14.15 6.29 2.59
C LEU A 97 12.92 6.78 1.81
N ASP A 98 12.95 8.02 1.34
CA ASP A 98 11.88 8.60 0.53
C ASP A 98 11.66 7.81 -0.77
N LEU A 99 12.75 7.38 -1.42
CA LEU A 99 12.68 6.54 -2.62
C LEU A 99 12.07 5.16 -2.31
N SER A 100 12.48 4.52 -1.21
CA SER A 100 11.93 3.23 -0.79
C SER A 100 10.44 3.32 -0.46
N LYS A 101 10.02 4.40 0.21
CA LYS A 101 8.60 4.67 0.48
C LYS A 101 7.83 4.79 -0.84
N SER A 102 8.31 5.63 -1.75
CA SER A 102 7.68 5.84 -3.06
C SER A 102 7.55 4.55 -3.87
N LEU A 103 8.57 3.68 -3.87
CA LEU A 103 8.50 2.39 -4.55
C LEU A 103 7.42 1.48 -3.94
N PHE A 104 7.32 1.44 -2.61
CA PHE A 104 6.32 0.63 -1.92
C PHE A 104 4.89 1.17 -2.14
N ASP A 105 4.70 2.48 -2.05
CA ASP A 105 3.39 3.13 -2.29
C ASP A 105 2.92 2.88 -3.72
N ASN A 106 3.84 2.98 -4.70
CA ASN A 106 3.54 2.66 -6.10
C ASN A 106 3.19 1.18 -6.30
N GLN A 107 3.90 0.27 -5.61
CA GLN A 107 3.57 -1.16 -5.67
C GLN A 107 2.16 -1.45 -5.14
N ILE A 108 1.79 -0.88 -3.99
CA ILE A 108 0.43 -1.02 -3.46
C ILE A 108 -0.62 -0.44 -4.41
N ALA A 109 -0.33 0.70 -5.05
CA ALA A 109 -1.24 1.28 -6.03
C ALA A 109 -1.45 0.36 -7.24
N ILE A 110 -0.38 -0.28 -7.74
CA ILE A 110 -0.46 -1.28 -8.81
C ILE A 110 -1.28 -2.50 -8.36
N GLU A 111 -1.04 -3.01 -7.16
CA GLU A 111 -1.77 -4.19 -6.63
C GLU A 111 -3.26 -3.89 -6.46
N LYS A 112 -3.63 -2.72 -5.94
CA LYS A 112 -5.04 -2.29 -5.89
C LYS A 112 -5.67 -2.21 -7.27
N SER A 113 -4.94 -1.66 -8.24
CA SER A 113 -5.40 -1.60 -9.64
C SER A 113 -5.63 -3.02 -10.20
N ASN A 114 -4.74 -3.96 -9.90
CA ASN A 114 -4.90 -5.35 -10.31
C ASN A 114 -6.11 -6.02 -9.66
N VAL A 115 -6.34 -5.83 -8.36
CA VAL A 115 -7.55 -6.33 -7.67
C VAL A 115 -8.82 -5.82 -8.36
N LYS A 116 -8.88 -4.52 -8.68
CA LYS A 116 -10.01 -3.91 -9.40
C LYS A 116 -10.17 -4.50 -10.80
N ASN A 117 -9.09 -4.60 -11.56
CA ASN A 117 -9.13 -5.15 -12.92
C ASN A 117 -9.59 -6.61 -12.93
N THR A 118 -9.14 -7.42 -11.97
CA THR A 118 -9.60 -8.80 -11.79
C THR A 118 -11.08 -8.86 -11.43
N LEU A 119 -11.53 -8.01 -10.49
CA LEU A 119 -12.95 -7.93 -10.13
C LEU A 119 -13.81 -7.55 -11.35
N TYR A 120 -13.42 -6.54 -12.11
CA TYR A 120 -14.14 -6.17 -13.33
C TYR A 120 -14.17 -7.31 -14.35
N ALA A 121 -13.04 -7.97 -14.60
CA ALA A 121 -12.99 -9.10 -15.53
C ALA A 121 -13.90 -10.26 -15.10
N GLN A 122 -13.97 -10.56 -13.80
CA GLN A 122 -14.86 -11.58 -13.25
C GLN A 122 -16.33 -11.19 -13.42
N LEU A 123 -16.70 -9.97 -13.01
CA LEU A 123 -18.08 -9.48 -13.13
C LEU A 123 -18.54 -9.39 -14.60
N PHE A 124 -17.71 -8.89 -15.52
CA PHE A 124 -18.05 -8.84 -16.94
C PHE A 124 -18.14 -10.23 -17.57
N GLY A 125 -17.23 -11.15 -17.22
CA GLY A 125 -17.29 -12.54 -17.69
C GLY A 125 -18.56 -13.26 -17.23
N ASP A 126 -18.99 -13.01 -15.99
CA ASP A 126 -20.20 -13.59 -15.43
C ASP A 126 -21.47 -12.98 -16.10
N VAL A 127 -21.50 -11.66 -16.35
CA VAL A 127 -22.59 -11.01 -17.11
C VAL A 127 -22.67 -11.50 -18.56
N ALA A 128 -21.54 -11.74 -19.23
CA ALA A 128 -21.52 -12.27 -20.60
C ALA A 128 -22.04 -13.72 -20.68
N LYS A 129 -21.70 -14.56 -19.70
CA LYS A 129 -22.25 -15.92 -19.57
C LYS A 129 -23.76 -15.91 -19.35
N LEU A 130 -24.26 -14.99 -18.52
CA LEU A 130 -25.69 -14.76 -18.33
C LEU A 130 -26.39 -14.38 -19.65
N GLY A 131 -25.82 -13.43 -20.40
CA GLY A 131 -26.38 -13.05 -21.70
C GLY A 131 -26.47 -14.22 -22.69
N LEU A 132 -25.45 -15.09 -22.72
CA LEU A 132 -25.43 -16.28 -23.56
C LEU A 132 -26.40 -17.38 -23.09
N SER A 133 -26.52 -17.60 -21.78
CA SER A 133 -27.46 -18.59 -21.23
C SER A 133 -28.92 -18.17 -21.46
N PHE A 134 -29.24 -16.88 -21.34
CA PHE A 134 -30.57 -16.36 -21.69
C PHE A 134 -30.86 -16.43 -23.19
N ALA A 135 -29.86 -16.17 -24.06
CA ALA A 135 -30.02 -16.31 -25.50
C ALA A 135 -30.29 -17.76 -25.92
N GLN A 136 -29.63 -18.73 -25.29
CA GLN A 136 -29.85 -20.17 -25.53
C GLN A 136 -31.19 -20.70 -24.97
N LEU A 137 -31.80 -19.98 -24.02
CA LEU A 137 -33.13 -20.30 -23.47
C LEU A 137 -34.29 -19.69 -24.28
N ALA A 138 -33.98 -18.77 -25.20
CA ALA A 138 -34.96 -18.04 -26.02
C ALA A 138 -35.10 -18.59 -27.46
N GLU A 139 -34.25 -19.54 -27.87
CA GLU A 139 -34.42 -20.41 -29.04
C GLU A 139 -35.16 -21.70 -28.68
#